data_AF-E9F8J9-F1
#
_entry.id   AF-E9F8J9-F1
#
_cell.length_a   1.000
_cell.length_b   1.000
_cell.length_c   1.000
_cell.angle_alpha   90.00
_cell.angle_beta   90.00
_cell.angle_gamma   90.00
#
_symmetry.space_group_name_H-M   'P 1'
#
loop_
_entity.id
_entity.type
_entity.pdbx_description
1 polymer ?
#
loop_
_entity_poly.entity_id
_entity_poly.type
_entity_poly.pdbx_seq_one_letter_code
_entity_poly.pdbx_strand_id
1 'polypeptide(L)'
;MTPGFWICRPPRYPSNSGDIIARRLDTKAFVDAALAQRILNGSHSVPNGGWSTPIASIVRDDFVLQDELKKERQNLRDKIVNAFDVLYTERRSPRIPPTQNTTHLAGANLDPGYGTTQLKETTDPEDAASTVLVGSNRSGIIIDSDVLLRHVSGGYWVLYLSSVEVPLEMGAALAAELKFGSDANASALKIIWDQAKPGLREVKVLLNKVE
;
A
#
# COMPACT_ATOMS: atom_id res chain seq x y z
N MET A 1 -21.66 -14.64 26.81
CA MET A 1 -20.56 -14.46 25.84
C MET A 1 -20.53 -15.69 24.94
N THR A 2 -20.95 -15.54 23.70
CA THR A 2 -21.00 -16.65 22.73
C THR A 2 -19.70 -16.62 21.91
N PRO A 3 -18.91 -17.71 21.85
CA PRO A 3 -17.71 -17.74 21.03
C PRO A 3 -18.07 -17.71 19.55
N GLY A 4 -17.47 -16.77 18.80
CA GLY A 4 -17.67 -16.66 17.35
C GLY A 4 -16.95 -17.78 16.62
N PHE A 5 -17.71 -18.62 15.91
CA PHE A 5 -17.18 -19.69 15.06
C PHE A 5 -17.09 -19.16 13.62
N TRP A 6 -15.90 -19.14 13.04
CA TRP A 6 -15.70 -18.78 11.63
C TRP A 6 -15.88 -20.02 10.77
N ILE A 7 -16.91 -20.04 9.92
CA ILE A 7 -17.10 -21.11 8.92
C ILE A 7 -16.27 -20.73 7.69
N CYS A 8 -15.21 -21.49 7.41
CA CYS A 8 -14.55 -21.47 6.11
C CYS A 8 -15.56 -21.93 5.05
N ARG A 9 -15.81 -21.13 4.01
CA ARG A 9 -16.68 -21.53 2.90
C ARG A 9 -16.14 -22.84 2.29
N PRO A 10 -16.93 -23.90 2.17
CA PRO A 10 -16.49 -25.10 1.46
C PRO A 10 -16.24 -24.74 -0.02
N PRO A 11 -15.23 -25.34 -0.66
CA PRO A 11 -14.96 -25.13 -2.08
C PRO A 11 -16.17 -25.57 -2.91
N ARG A 12 -16.49 -24.81 -3.98
CA ARG A 12 -17.60 -25.12 -4.91
C ARG A 12 -17.31 -26.33 -5.82
N TYR A 13 -16.16 -26.98 -5.66
CA TYR A 13 -15.76 -28.17 -6.40
C TYR A 13 -15.28 -29.25 -5.42
N PRO A 14 -15.55 -30.54 -5.70
CA PRO A 14 -15.05 -31.63 -4.88
C PRO A 14 -13.52 -31.57 -4.83
N SER A 15 -12.97 -31.60 -3.62
CA SER A 15 -11.52 -31.57 -3.46
C SER A 15 -10.93 -32.90 -3.90
N ASN A 16 -10.05 -32.87 -4.91
CA ASN A 16 -9.31 -34.05 -5.34
C ASN A 16 -8.03 -34.17 -4.50
N SER A 17 -7.48 -35.39 -4.38
CA SER A 17 -6.25 -35.67 -3.61
C SER A 17 -4.98 -34.93 -4.07
N GLY A 18 -5.08 -34.10 -5.12
CA GLY A 18 -4.01 -33.25 -5.66
C GLY A 18 -4.19 -31.75 -5.42
N ASP A 19 -5.21 -31.32 -4.68
CA ASP A 19 -5.43 -29.89 -4.44
C ASP A 19 -4.38 -29.30 -3.49
N ILE A 20 -3.73 -28.21 -3.92
CA ILE A 20 -2.78 -27.48 -3.09
C ILE A 20 -3.56 -26.62 -2.09
N ILE A 21 -3.63 -27.08 -0.84
CA ILE A 21 -4.21 -26.32 0.27
C ILE A 21 -3.13 -25.41 0.85
N ALA A 22 -3.35 -24.09 0.81
CA ALA A 22 -2.51 -23.15 1.54
C ALA A 22 -2.70 -23.38 3.05
N ARG A 23 -1.75 -24.08 3.68
CA ARG A 23 -1.74 -24.30 5.12
C ARG A 23 -0.58 -23.50 5.74
N ARG A 24 -0.91 -22.67 6.72
CA ARG A 24 -0.03 -21.60 7.25
C ARG A 24 0.70 -22.00 8.54
N LEU A 25 0.24 -23.05 9.23
CA LEU A 25 0.74 -23.45 10.56
C LEU A 25 1.50 -24.78 10.57
N ASP A 26 1.28 -25.64 9.59
CA ASP A 26 1.99 -26.90 9.35
C ASP A 26 3.35 -26.70 8.67
N THR A 27 3.62 -25.55 8.04
CA THR A 27 4.95 -25.20 7.50
C THR A 27 6.05 -25.35 8.56
N LYS A 28 5.77 -24.99 9.82
CA LYS A 28 6.73 -25.14 10.92
C LYS A 28 7.07 -26.60 11.18
N ALA A 29 6.08 -27.49 11.19
CA ALA A 29 6.31 -28.93 11.42
C ALA A 29 7.16 -29.56 10.32
N PHE A 30 6.97 -29.15 9.05
CA PHE A 30 7.81 -29.60 7.94
C PHE A 30 9.25 -29.10 8.06
N VAL A 31 9.46 -27.83 8.45
CA VAL A 31 10.80 -27.28 8.70
C VAL A 31 11.47 -28.00 9.87
N ASP A 32 10.76 -28.23 10.97
CA ASP A 32 11.27 -28.96 12.14
C ASP A 32 11.66 -30.41 11.76
N ALA A 33 10.82 -31.11 10.97
CA ALA A 33 11.09 -32.47 10.51
C ALA A 33 12.31 -32.55 9.56
N ALA A 34 12.41 -31.62 8.61
CA ALA A 34 13.56 -31.53 7.71
C ALA A 34 14.86 -31.21 8.48
N LEU A 35 14.78 -30.34 9.48
CA LEU A 35 15.90 -30.03 10.36
C LEU A 35 16.33 -31.26 11.19
N ALA A 36 15.37 -31.95 11.81
CA ALA A 36 15.63 -33.17 12.57
C ALA A 36 16.29 -34.26 11.72
N GLN A 37 15.82 -34.48 10.49
CA GLN A 37 16.43 -35.42 9.55
C GLN A 37 17.89 -35.05 9.24
N ARG A 38 18.19 -33.76 9.06
CA ARG A 38 19.55 -33.30 8.76
C ARG A 38 20.50 -33.42 9.94
N ILE A 39 19.98 -33.25 11.16
CA ILE A 39 20.74 -33.48 12.40
C ILE A 39 21.06 -34.97 12.54
N LEU A 40 20.06 -35.85 12.37
CA LEU A 40 20.22 -37.31 12.49
C LEU A 40 21.17 -37.89 11.44
N ASN A 41 21.15 -37.37 10.22
CA ASN A 41 22.04 -37.81 9.13
C ASN A 41 23.47 -37.27 9.25
N GLY A 42 23.80 -36.47 10.27
CA GLY A 42 25.13 -35.88 10.48
C GLY A 42 25.62 -34.98 9.33
N SER A 43 24.73 -34.64 8.39
CA SER A 43 25.05 -33.95 7.13
C SER A 43 24.94 -32.43 7.29
N HIS A 44 25.62 -31.90 8.31
CA HIS A 44 25.66 -30.48 8.60
C HIS A 44 27.04 -30.10 9.12
N SER A 45 27.58 -28.98 8.64
CA SER A 45 28.73 -28.35 9.26
C SER A 45 28.27 -27.70 10.56
N VAL A 46 28.74 -28.20 11.70
CA VAL A 46 28.53 -27.54 12.99
C VAL A 46 29.33 -26.23 12.97
N PRO A 47 28.72 -25.07 13.23
CA PRO A 47 29.47 -23.84 13.34
C PRO A 47 30.53 -23.95 14.44
N ASN A 48 31.70 -23.36 14.25
CA ASN A 48 32.87 -23.54 15.13
C ASN A 48 32.60 -23.18 16.62
N GLY A 49 31.57 -22.39 16.91
CA GLY A 49 31.15 -22.03 18.27
C GLY A 49 30.04 -22.90 18.88
N GLY A 50 29.57 -23.94 18.18
CA GLY A 50 28.45 -24.77 18.61
C GLY A 50 27.22 -23.94 18.98
N TRP A 51 26.60 -24.22 20.13
CA TRP A 51 25.45 -23.45 20.67
C TRP A 51 25.79 -22.01 21.06
N SER A 52 27.06 -21.66 21.20
CA SER A 52 27.52 -20.30 21.49
C SER A 52 27.77 -19.47 20.23
N THR A 53 27.51 -20.03 19.05
CA THR A 53 27.65 -19.32 17.77
C THR A 53 26.63 -18.17 17.70
N PRO A 54 27.08 -16.92 17.49
CA PRO A 54 26.15 -15.80 17.31
C PRO A 54 25.26 -16.03 16.10
N ILE A 55 23.95 -15.83 16.25
CA ILE A 55 22.98 -16.06 15.16
C ILE A 55 23.28 -15.20 13.92
N ALA A 56 23.85 -14.01 14.13
CA ALA A 56 24.31 -13.10 13.08
C ALA A 56 25.45 -13.65 12.21
N SER A 57 26.15 -14.71 12.64
CA SER A 57 27.17 -15.39 11.81
C SER A 57 26.58 -16.50 10.92
N ILE A 58 25.34 -16.91 11.20
CA ILE A 58 24.60 -17.95 10.47
C ILE A 58 23.63 -17.30 9.49
N VAL A 59 23.01 -16.21 9.93
CA VAL A 59 22.07 -15.42 9.16
C VAL A 59 22.83 -14.36 8.37
N ARG A 60 22.52 -14.22 7.08
CA ARG A 60 23.17 -13.23 6.19
C ARG A 60 22.93 -11.80 6.68
N ASP A 61 23.86 -10.90 6.34
CA ASP A 61 23.82 -9.48 6.71
C ASP A 61 22.60 -8.71 6.14
N ASP A 62 21.83 -9.30 5.22
CA ASP A 62 20.58 -8.74 4.71
C ASP A 62 19.39 -8.90 5.67
N PHE A 63 19.59 -9.53 6.83
CA PHE A 63 18.63 -9.52 7.93
C PHE A 63 18.66 -8.20 8.70
N VAL A 64 17.64 -7.39 8.47
CA VAL A 64 17.46 -6.10 9.15
C VAL A 64 17.04 -6.34 10.61
N LEU A 65 17.71 -5.65 11.55
CA LEU A 65 17.39 -5.72 12.97
C LEU A 65 16.01 -5.10 13.25
N GLN A 66 15.31 -5.62 14.26
CA GLN A 66 13.96 -5.16 14.65
C GLN A 66 13.91 -3.64 14.91
N ASP A 67 14.95 -3.07 15.52
CA ASP A 67 15.01 -1.65 15.84
C ASP A 67 15.18 -0.77 14.60
N GLU A 68 15.93 -1.24 13.59
CA GLU A 68 16.11 -0.54 12.33
C GLU A 68 14.81 -0.53 11.54
N LEU A 69 14.14 -1.69 11.44
CA LEU A 69 12.80 -1.78 10.83
C LEU A 69 11.78 -0.90 11.56
N LYS A 70 11.87 -0.82 12.89
CA LYS A 70 10.98 0.03 13.69
C LYS A 70 11.22 1.51 13.38
N LYS A 71 12.48 1.95 13.28
CA LYS A 71 12.83 3.32 12.90
C LYS A 71 12.39 3.66 11.49
N GLU A 72 12.61 2.75 10.54
CA GLU A 72 12.19 2.95 9.15
C GLU A 72 10.68 3.07 9.03
N ARG A 73 9.93 2.19 9.70
CA ARG A 73 8.46 2.27 9.77
C ARG A 73 7.96 3.54 10.43
N GLN A 74 8.66 4.06 11.44
CA GLN A 74 8.30 5.33 12.06
C GLN A 74 8.55 6.50 11.10
N ASN A 75 9.71 6.54 10.44
CA ASN A 75 10.03 7.55 9.45
C ASN A 75 9.03 7.56 8.28
N LEU A 76 8.63 6.38 7.80
CA LEU A 76 7.59 6.26 6.76
C LEU A 76 6.25 6.82 7.23
N ARG A 77 5.82 6.49 8.46
CA ARG A 77 4.62 7.07 9.07
C ARG A 77 4.71 8.58 9.17
N ASP A 78 5.82 9.11 9.67
CA ASP A 78 6.02 10.54 9.83
C ASP A 78 5.96 11.27 8.48
N LYS A 79 6.48 10.66 7.40
CA LYS A 79 6.37 11.20 6.04
C LYS A 79 4.93 11.21 5.52
N ILE A 80 4.15 10.16 5.80
CA ILE A 80 2.76 10.06 5.35
C ILE A 80 1.88 11.08 6.09
N VAL A 81 2.04 11.20 7.41
CA VAL A 81 1.31 12.17 8.22
C VAL A 81 1.65 13.60 7.80
N ASN A 82 2.94 13.89 7.54
CA ASN A 82 3.40 15.21 7.11
C ASN A 82 3.48 15.35 5.57
N ALA A 83 2.72 14.54 4.82
CA ALA A 83 2.87 14.43 3.37
C ALA A 83 2.71 15.77 2.63
N PHE A 84 1.89 16.68 3.13
CA PHE A 84 1.75 18.02 2.54
C PHE A 84 3.06 18.80 2.53
N ASP A 85 3.80 18.80 3.64
CA ASP A 85 5.06 19.54 3.78
C ASP A 85 6.23 18.80 3.13
N VAL A 86 6.20 17.46 3.17
CA VAL A 86 7.23 16.62 2.54
C VAL A 86 7.15 16.66 1.02
N LEU A 87 5.94 16.53 0.45
CA LEU A 87 5.74 16.48 -1.01
C LEU A 87 5.65 17.87 -1.64
N TYR A 88 5.21 18.88 -0.89
CA TYR A 88 5.01 20.24 -1.39
C TYR A 88 5.71 21.27 -0.49
N THR A 89 7.04 21.24 -0.49
CA THR A 89 7.90 22.09 0.35
C THR A 89 7.68 23.59 0.15
N GLU A 90 7.30 24.01 -1.06
CA GLU A 90 6.99 25.41 -1.41
C GLU A 90 5.49 25.65 -1.61
N ARG A 91 4.63 24.97 -0.82
CA ARG A 91 3.17 25.17 -0.94
C ARG A 91 2.80 26.64 -0.68
N ARG A 92 1.93 27.19 -1.52
CA ARG A 92 1.45 28.57 -1.39
C ARG A 92 0.61 28.74 -0.13
N SER A 93 0.86 29.83 0.58
CA SER A 93 0.04 30.31 1.70
C SER A 93 -0.39 31.75 1.43
N PRO A 94 -1.69 32.09 1.48
CA PRO A 94 -2.82 31.20 1.82
C PRO A 94 -3.14 30.17 0.72
N ARG A 95 -3.79 29.06 1.11
CA ARG A 95 -4.23 28.00 0.21
C ARG A 95 -5.13 28.58 -0.89
N ILE A 96 -4.78 28.33 -2.15
CA ILE A 96 -5.64 28.70 -3.28
C ILE A 96 -6.71 27.61 -3.41
N PRO A 97 -8.00 27.95 -3.47
CA PRO A 97 -9.07 26.98 -3.70
C PRO A 97 -8.85 26.17 -4.99
N PRO A 98 -9.49 24.99 -5.14
CA PRO A 98 -9.48 24.25 -6.40
C PRO A 98 -9.90 25.18 -7.55
N THR A 99 -9.10 25.22 -8.62
CA THR A 99 -9.31 26.15 -9.74
C THR A 99 -10.61 25.85 -10.50
N GLN A 100 -11.15 24.65 -10.36
CA GLN A 100 -12.37 24.18 -11.01
C GLN A 100 -13.19 23.32 -10.05
N ASN A 101 -14.48 23.15 -10.35
CA ASN A 101 -15.42 22.44 -9.48
C ASN A 101 -15.05 20.95 -9.37
N THR A 102 -14.70 20.52 -8.16
CA THR A 102 -14.27 19.15 -7.85
C THR A 102 -15.38 18.12 -7.99
N THR A 103 -16.63 18.54 -8.02
CA THR A 103 -17.78 17.64 -8.21
C THR A 103 -17.71 16.86 -9.54
N HIS A 104 -17.03 17.38 -10.56
CA HIS A 104 -16.84 16.68 -11.85
C HIS A 104 -15.84 15.51 -11.77
N LEU A 105 -15.16 15.35 -10.63
CA LEU A 105 -14.29 14.21 -10.30
C LEU A 105 -15.06 13.06 -9.65
N ALA A 106 -16.22 13.34 -9.04
CA ALA A 106 -17.07 12.29 -8.53
C ALA A 106 -17.58 11.43 -9.70
N GLY A 107 -17.52 10.11 -9.54
CA GLY A 107 -17.81 9.12 -10.58
C GLY A 107 -16.66 8.88 -11.57
N ALA A 108 -15.52 9.57 -11.46
CA ALA A 108 -14.38 9.31 -12.33
C ALA A 108 -13.84 7.89 -12.08
N ASN A 109 -13.76 7.11 -13.16
CA ASN A 109 -13.13 5.79 -13.21
C ASN A 109 -11.67 5.95 -13.65
N LEU A 110 -10.73 5.47 -12.84
CA LEU A 110 -9.30 5.53 -13.15
C LEU A 110 -8.79 4.19 -13.70
N ASP A 111 -8.18 4.24 -14.88
CA ASP A 111 -7.29 3.30 -15.60
C ASP A 111 -7.65 1.78 -15.75
N PRO A 112 -7.56 1.20 -16.97
CA PRO A 112 -7.73 -0.24 -17.22
C PRO A 112 -6.61 -1.16 -16.72
N GLY A 113 -5.37 -0.67 -16.58
CA GLY A 113 -4.20 -1.45 -16.17
C GLY A 113 -4.06 -1.60 -14.65
N TYR A 114 -4.62 -0.66 -13.90
CA TYR A 114 -4.72 -0.70 -12.44
C TYR A 114 -6.17 -0.89 -11.95
N GLY A 115 -7.09 -1.29 -12.82
CA GLY A 115 -8.48 -1.57 -12.45
C GLY A 115 -9.30 -0.33 -12.10
N THR A 116 -10.62 -0.47 -12.17
CA THR A 116 -11.56 0.63 -12.09
C THR A 116 -11.76 1.13 -10.65
N THR A 117 -11.35 2.36 -10.37
CA THR A 117 -11.66 3.04 -9.09
C THR A 117 -12.67 4.16 -9.32
N GLN A 118 -13.84 4.10 -8.67
CA GLN A 118 -14.81 5.20 -8.66
C GLN A 118 -14.53 6.15 -7.51
N LEU A 119 -14.29 7.42 -7.82
CA LEU A 119 -14.13 8.47 -6.81
C LEU A 119 -15.48 9.06 -6.39
N LYS A 120 -15.61 9.39 -5.12
CA LYS A 120 -16.77 10.06 -4.54
C LYS A 120 -16.32 11.24 -3.70
N GLU A 121 -16.99 12.36 -3.87
CA GLU A 121 -16.78 13.56 -3.05
C GLU A 121 -17.37 13.36 -1.65
N THR A 122 -16.61 13.73 -0.62
CA THR A 122 -17.01 13.63 0.79
C THR A 122 -16.36 14.76 1.59
N THR A 123 -17.00 15.17 2.68
CA THR A 123 -16.42 16.14 3.63
C THR A 123 -15.21 15.51 4.33
N ASP A 124 -14.13 16.26 4.47
CA ASP A 124 -12.96 15.78 5.19
C ASP A 124 -13.33 15.52 6.67
N PRO A 125 -13.07 14.32 7.22
CA PRO A 125 -13.36 14.03 8.62
C PRO A 125 -12.51 14.84 9.60
N GLU A 126 -11.35 15.35 9.17
CA GLU A 126 -10.43 16.14 10.00
C GLU A 126 -10.57 17.65 9.76
N ASP A 127 -11.18 18.07 8.65
CA ASP A 127 -11.43 19.47 8.30
C ASP A 127 -12.77 19.64 7.57
N ALA A 128 -13.83 19.92 8.33
CA ALA A 128 -15.17 20.03 7.77
C ALA A 128 -15.33 21.14 6.69
N ALA A 129 -14.37 22.07 6.57
CA ALA A 129 -14.35 23.10 5.52
C ALA A 129 -13.66 22.63 4.22
N SER A 130 -12.98 21.48 4.26
CA SER A 130 -12.29 20.87 3.13
C SER A 130 -13.09 19.70 2.55
N THR A 131 -13.00 19.58 1.23
CA THR A 131 -13.54 18.46 0.48
C THR A 131 -12.44 17.46 0.17
N VAL A 132 -12.73 16.17 0.32
CA VAL A 132 -11.88 15.05 -0.10
C VAL A 132 -12.58 14.19 -1.14
N LEU A 133 -11.78 13.50 -1.95
CA LEU A 133 -12.30 12.45 -2.85
C LEU A 133 -11.86 11.10 -2.32
N VAL A 134 -12.81 10.19 -2.17
CA VAL A 134 -12.59 8.84 -1.69
C VAL A 134 -12.99 7.82 -2.73
N GLY A 135 -12.24 6.75 -2.88
CA GLY A 135 -12.58 5.64 -3.76
C GLY A 135 -12.10 4.32 -3.19
N SER A 136 -12.74 3.23 -3.58
CA SER A 136 -12.31 1.88 -3.24
C SER A 136 -12.22 1.07 -4.51
N ASN A 137 -11.11 0.38 -4.70
CA ASN A 137 -10.92 -0.58 -5.77
C ASN A 137 -10.83 -1.98 -5.15
N ARG A 138 -11.95 -2.70 -5.21
CA ARG A 138 -12.14 -4.03 -4.58
C ARG A 138 -12.40 -5.13 -5.61
N SER A 139 -12.24 -4.83 -6.89
CA SER A 139 -12.55 -5.76 -7.98
C SER A 139 -11.63 -5.54 -9.17
N GLY A 140 -10.62 -6.39 -9.32
CA GLY A 140 -9.82 -6.47 -10.55
C GLY A 140 -8.32 -6.16 -10.42
N ILE A 141 -7.80 -5.78 -9.23
CA ILE A 141 -6.36 -5.70 -8.95
C ILE A 141 -5.93 -6.90 -8.09
N ILE A 142 -4.65 -7.25 -8.18
CA ILE A 142 -3.92 -8.14 -7.27
C ILE A 142 -3.99 -7.69 -5.79
N ILE A 143 -4.19 -6.39 -5.48
CA ILE A 143 -4.26 -5.84 -4.13
C ILE A 143 -5.43 -4.85 -4.04
N ASP A 144 -6.39 -5.14 -3.16
CA ASP A 144 -7.49 -4.23 -2.83
C ASP A 144 -6.92 -2.94 -2.23
N SER A 145 -7.36 -1.79 -2.73
CA SER A 145 -6.88 -0.50 -2.26
C SER A 145 -8.02 0.49 -2.09
N ASP A 146 -7.91 1.28 -1.03
CA ASP A 146 -8.69 2.47 -0.78
C ASP A 146 -7.84 3.70 -1.12
N VAL A 147 -8.48 4.66 -1.78
CA VAL A 147 -7.89 5.88 -2.31
C VAL A 147 -8.52 7.06 -1.58
N LEU A 148 -7.68 7.97 -1.07
CA LEU A 148 -8.09 9.24 -0.50
C LEU A 148 -7.27 10.36 -1.14
N LEU A 149 -7.94 11.33 -1.77
CA LEU A 149 -7.32 12.52 -2.32
C LEU A 149 -7.66 13.73 -1.45
N ARG A 150 -6.62 14.40 -0.93
CA ARG A 150 -6.76 15.64 -0.17
C ARG A 150 -6.20 16.82 -0.95
N HIS A 151 -6.93 17.93 -0.94
CA HIS A 151 -6.57 19.13 -1.69
C HIS A 151 -5.42 19.88 -1.02
N VAL A 152 -4.38 20.22 -1.80
CA VAL A 152 -3.23 20.99 -1.33
C VAL A 152 -3.45 22.47 -1.59
N SER A 153 -3.52 22.86 -2.87
CA SER A 153 -3.74 24.22 -3.35
C SER A 153 -3.87 24.20 -4.89
N GLY A 154 -4.81 24.95 -5.46
CA GLY A 154 -5.02 24.99 -6.91
C GLY A 154 -5.32 23.60 -7.50
N GLY A 155 -4.52 23.13 -8.45
CA GLY A 155 -4.65 21.80 -9.06
C GLY A 155 -3.86 20.68 -8.39
N TYR A 156 -3.22 20.94 -7.24
CA TYR A 156 -2.34 19.98 -6.55
C TYR A 156 -3.07 19.26 -5.42
N TRP A 157 -2.79 17.96 -5.30
CA TRP A 157 -3.44 17.02 -4.40
C TRP A 157 -2.41 16.07 -3.79
N VAL A 158 -2.73 15.50 -2.63
CA VAL A 158 -2.03 14.32 -2.10
C VAL A 158 -2.94 13.13 -2.29
N LEU A 159 -2.41 12.08 -2.92
CA LEU A 159 -3.05 10.77 -3.03
C LEU A 159 -2.54 9.88 -1.91
N TYR A 160 -3.45 9.43 -1.05
CA TYR A 160 -3.21 8.40 -0.07
C TYR A 160 -3.74 7.05 -0.56
N LEU A 161 -2.92 6.01 -0.44
CA LEU A 161 -3.27 4.63 -0.74
C LEU A 161 -3.26 3.82 0.55
N SER A 162 -4.35 3.11 0.85
CA SER A 162 -4.49 2.22 2.00
C SER A 162 -5.18 0.92 1.61
N SER A 163 -5.31 -0.02 2.55
CA SER A 163 -6.13 -1.23 2.38
C SER A 163 -6.71 -1.67 3.72
N VAL A 164 -7.51 -2.73 3.71
CA VAL A 164 -8.04 -3.33 4.96
C VAL A 164 -6.92 -3.80 5.89
N GLU A 165 -5.79 -4.25 5.32
CA GLU A 165 -4.64 -4.75 6.09
C GLU A 165 -3.64 -3.64 6.43
N VAL A 166 -3.58 -2.57 5.62
CA VAL A 166 -2.63 -1.47 5.75
C VAL A 166 -3.37 -0.16 5.99
N PRO A 167 -3.42 0.34 7.24
CA PRO A 167 -4.09 1.61 7.53
C PRO A 167 -3.39 2.77 6.82
N LEU A 168 -4.13 3.86 6.60
CA LEU A 168 -3.69 5.04 5.84
C LEU A 168 -2.32 5.56 6.26
N GLU A 169 -2.07 5.67 7.56
CA GLU A 169 -0.80 6.15 8.13
C GLU A 169 0.40 5.27 7.75
N MET A 170 0.16 3.99 7.43
CA MET A 170 1.19 3.01 7.04
C MET A 170 1.18 2.71 5.55
N GLY A 171 0.29 3.34 4.78
CA GLY A 171 0.11 3.14 3.36
C GLY A 171 1.15 3.88 2.53
N ALA A 172 0.69 4.57 1.49
CA ALA A 172 1.54 5.46 0.70
C ALA A 172 0.89 6.84 0.56
N ALA A 173 1.70 7.89 0.54
CA ALA A 173 1.29 9.24 0.20
C ALA A 173 2.09 9.71 -1.03
N LEU A 174 1.40 10.12 -2.08
CA LEU A 174 1.99 10.48 -3.38
C LEU A 174 1.52 11.86 -3.81
N ALA A 175 2.42 12.60 -4.47
CA ALA A 175 2.07 13.87 -5.08
C ALA A 175 1.19 13.60 -6.31
N ALA A 176 0.07 14.33 -6.39
CA ALA A 176 -0.87 14.21 -7.49
C ALA A 176 -1.25 15.59 -8.04
N GLU A 177 -1.44 15.64 -9.35
CA GLU A 177 -1.87 16.82 -10.07
C GLU A 177 -3.09 16.47 -10.92
N LEU A 178 -4.15 17.24 -10.78
CA LEU A 178 -5.34 17.03 -11.58
C LEU A 178 -5.21 17.77 -12.91
N LYS A 179 -5.53 17.07 -14.00
CA LYS A 179 -5.55 17.62 -15.35
C LYS A 179 -6.98 17.81 -15.81
N PHE A 180 -7.19 18.95 -16.48
CA PHE A 180 -8.47 19.35 -17.01
C PHE A 180 -8.39 19.42 -18.54
N GLY A 181 -9.48 19.01 -19.20
CA GLY A 181 -9.67 19.15 -20.63
C GLY A 181 -9.98 20.59 -21.03
N SER A 182 -10.06 20.84 -22.34
CA SER A 182 -10.48 22.13 -22.90
C SER A 182 -11.91 22.53 -22.53
N ASP A 183 -12.70 21.58 -22.06
CA ASP A 183 -14.07 21.70 -21.59
C ASP A 183 -14.18 22.05 -20.09
N ALA A 184 -13.03 22.27 -19.42
CA ALA A 184 -12.95 22.47 -17.97
C ALA A 184 -13.48 21.28 -17.13
N ASN A 185 -13.57 20.10 -17.73
CA ASN A 185 -13.81 18.87 -16.98
C ASN A 185 -12.48 18.20 -16.64
N ALA A 186 -12.44 17.50 -15.51
CA ALA A 186 -11.30 16.68 -15.16
C ALA A 186 -11.13 15.54 -16.18
N SER A 187 -9.96 15.49 -16.81
CA SER A 187 -9.63 14.52 -17.85
C SER A 187 -8.68 13.43 -17.37
N ALA A 188 -7.80 13.74 -16.41
CA ALA A 188 -6.86 12.77 -15.88
C ALA A 188 -6.32 13.16 -14.50
N LEU A 189 -5.88 12.15 -13.76
CA LEU A 189 -5.09 12.31 -12.53
C LEU A 189 -3.64 11.92 -12.83
N LYS A 190 -2.72 12.87 -12.69
CA LYS A 190 -1.29 12.61 -12.80
C LYS A 190 -0.72 12.32 -11.43
N ILE A 191 -0.17 11.11 -11.25
CA ILE A 191 0.51 10.69 -10.03
C ILE A 191 2.01 10.75 -10.26
N ILE A 192 2.72 11.34 -9.32
CA ILE A 192 4.18 11.45 -9.31
C ILE A 192 4.72 10.45 -8.30
N TRP A 193 5.41 9.43 -8.81
CA TRP A 193 6.13 8.45 -8.01
C TRP A 193 7.59 8.88 -7.92
N ASP A 194 7.95 9.44 -6.78
CA ASP A 194 9.33 9.84 -6.44
C ASP A 194 10.14 8.68 -5.82
N GLN A 195 9.45 7.65 -5.29
CA GLN A 195 10.06 6.43 -4.74
C GLN A 195 10.56 5.45 -5.81
N ALA A 196 10.66 5.86 -7.07
CA ALA A 196 11.19 4.99 -8.11
C ALA A 196 12.65 4.64 -7.76
N LYS A 197 12.96 3.34 -7.76
CA LYS A 197 14.25 2.73 -7.41
C LYS A 197 15.47 3.63 -7.71
N PRO A 198 16.57 3.55 -6.93
CA PRO A 198 17.80 4.28 -7.23
C PRO A 198 18.20 4.09 -8.71
N GLY A 199 18.19 5.20 -9.47
CA GLY A 199 18.41 5.22 -10.92
C GLY A 199 17.22 5.72 -11.76
N LEU A 200 16.00 5.75 -11.21
CA LEU A 200 14.84 6.38 -11.86
C LEU A 200 14.59 7.75 -11.22
N ARG A 201 14.70 8.82 -12.00
CA ARG A 201 14.61 10.20 -11.48
C ARG A 201 13.20 10.58 -11.03
N GLU A 202 12.16 10.07 -11.69
CA GLU A 202 10.75 10.35 -11.41
C GLU A 202 9.89 9.47 -12.33
N VAL A 203 8.85 8.80 -11.80
CA VAL A 203 7.88 8.09 -12.64
C VAL A 203 6.55 8.83 -12.59
N LYS A 204 6.08 9.30 -13.74
CA LYS A 204 4.80 10.00 -13.90
C LYS A 204 3.79 9.03 -14.49
N VAL A 205 2.77 8.70 -13.71
CA VAL A 205 1.65 7.88 -14.17
C VAL A 205 0.47 8.80 -14.43
N LEU A 206 -0.10 8.73 -15.63
CA LEU A 206 -1.32 9.46 -15.97
C LEU A 206 -2.47 8.47 -15.97
N LEU A 207 -3.40 8.65 -15.04
CA LEU A 207 -4.63 7.88 -14.98
C LEU A 207 -5.72 8.69 -15.69
N ASN A 208 -6.11 8.24 -16.87
CA ASN A 208 -7.17 8.90 -17.62
C ASN A 208 -8.53 8.57 -17.00
N LYS A 209 -9.42 9.56 -17.03
CA LYS A 209 -10.83 9.33 -16.72
C LYS A 209 -11.43 8.48 -17.84
N VAL A 210 -12.07 7.37 -17.46
CA VAL A 210 -12.86 6.55 -18.39
C VAL A 210 -14.31 7.06 -18.36
N GLU A 211 -14.86 7.33 -19.55
CA GLU A 211 -16.27 7.71 -19.76
C GLU A 211 -17.23 6.53 -19.58
#